data_AF-A0A435B4E5-F1
#
_entry.id   AF-A0A435B4E5-F1
#
_cell.length_a   1.000
_cell.length_b   1.000
_cell.length_c   1.000
_cell.angle_alpha   90.00
_cell.angle_beta   90.00
_cell.angle_gamma   90.00
#
_symmetry.space_group_name_H-M   'P 1'
#
loop_
_entity.id
_entity.type
_entity.pdbx_description
1 polymer ?
#
loop_
_entity_poly.entity_id
_entity_poly.type
_entity_poly.pdbx_seq_one_letter_code
_entity_poly.pdbx_strand_id
1 'polypeptide(L)' 'EQERGKCLVVSACSGHGYKFGAAVGRRVAKAVGDGDVGGLKKWLRAEVA' A
#
# COMPACT_ATOMS: atom_id res chain seq x y z
N GLU A 1 1.79 -2.12 -7.54
CA GLU A 1 1.60 -3.25 -6.59
C GLU A 1 1.27 -4.51 -7.37
N GLN A 2 1.57 -5.69 -6.83
CA GLN A 2 1.23 -6.98 -7.47
C GLN A 2 0.57 -7.91 -6.45
N GLU A 3 -0.45 -8.64 -6.88
CA GLU A 3 -1.10 -9.68 -6.05
C GLU A 3 -0.64 -11.08 -6.44
N ARG A 4 -0.37 -11.90 -5.43
CA ARG A 4 -0.03 -13.32 -5.57
C ARG A 4 -0.78 -14.11 -4.50
N GLY A 5 -1.95 -14.61 -4.84
CA GLY A 5 -2.86 -15.27 -3.88
C GLY A 5 -3.25 -14.30 -2.76
N LYS A 6 -2.87 -14.62 -1.52
CA LYS A 6 -3.11 -13.76 -0.34
C LYS A 6 -2.01 -12.71 -0.10
N CYS A 7 -1.02 -12.60 -0.98
CA CYS A 7 0.09 -11.67 -0.83
C CYS A 7 -0.10 -10.43 -1.72
N LEU A 8 -0.01 -9.24 -1.11
CA LEU A 8 0.09 -7.97 -1.82
C LEU A 8 1.52 -7.43 -1.71
N VAL A 9 2.19 -7.31 -2.85
CA VAL A 9 3.56 -6.78 -2.94
C VAL A 9 3.52 -5.28 -3.21
N VAL A 10 4.06 -4.50 -2.27
CA VAL A 10 4.26 -3.05 -2.39
C VAL A 10 5.75 -2.77 -2.53
N SER A 11 6.16 -2.15 -3.63
CA SER A 11 7.56 -1.82 -3.92
C SER A 11 7.71 -0.35 -4.29
N ALA A 12 8.78 0.29 -3.83
CA ALA A 12 9.14 1.64 -4.20
C ALA A 12 10.13 1.59 -5.38
N CYS A 13 9.63 1.75 -6.61
CA CYS A 13 10.44 1.62 -7.82
C CYS A 13 11.54 2.69 -7.98
N SER A 14 11.47 3.81 -7.25
CA SER A 14 12.34 4.98 -7.43
C SER A 14 13.26 5.29 -6.23
N GLY A 15 13.41 4.36 -5.28
CA GLY A 15 14.28 4.56 -4.09
C GLY A 15 13.67 5.41 -2.97
N HIS A 16 12.39 5.80 -3.07
CA HIS A 16 11.72 6.66 -2.09
C HIS A 16 11.12 5.94 -0.87
N GLY A 17 11.39 4.64 -0.72
CA GLY A 17 10.89 3.84 0.39
C GLY A 17 11.24 4.42 1.77
N TYR A 18 12.40 5.08 1.90
CA TYR A 18 12.81 5.69 3.16
C TYR A 18 11.94 6.91 3.56
N LYS A 19 11.44 7.68 2.59
CA LYS A 19 10.58 8.86 2.86
C LYS A 19 9.15 8.45 3.17
N PHE A 20 8.61 7.50 2.40
CA PHE A 20 7.19 7.17 2.44
C PHE A 20 6.87 5.88 3.20
N GLY A 21 7.88 5.08 3.56
CA GLY A 21 7.69 3.76 4.17
C GLY A 21 6.83 3.77 5.43
N ALA A 22 6.98 4.77 6.29
CA ALA A 22 6.15 4.90 7.48
C ALA A 22 4.67 5.18 7.15
N ALA A 23 4.39 6.02 6.15
CA ALA A 23 3.02 6.32 5.72
C ALA A 23 2.38 5.09 5.06
N VAL A 24 3.13 4.43 4.17
CA VAL A 24 2.71 3.18 3.52
C VAL A 24 2.41 2.11 4.58
N GLY A 25 3.31 1.89 5.53
CA GLY A 25 3.16 0.88 6.60
C GLY A 25 1.90 1.10 7.45
N ARG A 26 1.60 2.35 7.85
CA ARG A 26 0.37 2.68 8.58
C ARG A 26 -0.89 2.36 7.77
N ARG A 27 -0.89 2.67 6.48
CA ARG A 27 -2.05 2.42 5.61
C ARG A 27 -2.26 0.92 5.37
N VAL A 28 -1.17 0.17 5.20
CA VAL A 28 -1.18 -1.30 5.12
C VAL A 28 -1.75 -1.90 6.40
N ALA A 29 -1.25 -1.50 7.57
CA ALA A 29 -1.74 -2.00 8.85
C ALA A 29 -3.25 -1.76 9.04
N LYS A 30 -3.74 -0.56 8.66
CA LYS A 30 -5.17 -0.26 8.67
C LYS A 30 -5.96 -1.20 7.76
N ALA A 31 -5.53 -1.37 6.50
CA ALA A 31 -6.19 -2.23 5.52
C ALA A 31 -6.23 -3.70 5.93
N VAL A 32 -5.20 -4.18 6.64
CA VAL A 32 -5.19 -5.53 7.23
C VAL A 32 -6.22 -5.65 8.36
N GLY A 33 -6.34 -4.61 9.19
CA GLY A 33 -7.27 -4.60 10.32
C GLY A 33 -8.74 -4.48 9.94
N ASP A 34 -9.07 -3.70 8.90
CA ASP A 34 -10.45 -3.47 8.46
C ASP A 34 -10.86 -4.25 7.21
N GLY A 35 -9.91 -4.89 6.53
CA GLY A 35 -10.13 -5.65 5.30
C GLY A 35 -10.22 -4.80 4.02
N ASP A 36 -10.03 -3.47 4.10
CA ASP A 36 -10.15 -2.56 2.95
C ASP A 36 -8.88 -2.53 2.08
N VAL A 37 -8.61 -3.66 1.42
CA VAL A 37 -7.51 -3.77 0.44
C VAL A 37 -7.80 -2.92 -0.81
N GLY A 38 -9.08 -2.71 -1.17
CA GLY A 38 -9.48 -1.92 -2.32
C GLY A 38 -9.12 -0.44 -2.16
N GLY A 39 -9.45 0.15 -1.01
CA GLY A 39 -9.08 1.52 -0.65
C GLY A 39 -7.57 1.71 -0.56
N LEU A 40 -6.85 0.73 0.00
CA LEU A 40 -5.39 0.75 0.02
C LEU A 40 -4.79 0.83 -1.39
N LYS A 41 -5.27 0.04 -2.35
CA LYS A 41 -4.78 0.06 -3.74
C LYS A 41 -5.01 1.42 -4.40
N LYS A 42 -6.21 2.00 -4.26
CA LYS A 42 -6.52 3.33 -4.79
C LYS A 42 -5.56 4.39 -4.23
N TRP A 43 -5.27 4.34 -2.93
CA TRP A 43 -4.32 5.25 -2.30
C TRP A 43 -2.88 5.06 -2.79
N LEU A 44 -2.41 3.80 -2.92
CA LEU A 44 -1.07 3.50 -3.44
C LEU A 44 -0.85 3.97 -4.87
N ARG A 45 -1.93 4.01 -5.68
CA ARG A 45 -1.93 4.51 -7.06
C ARG A 45 -2.15 6.02 -7.17
N ALA A 46 -2.33 6.72 -6.05
CA ALA A 46 -2.69 8.13 -6.00
C ALA A 46 -3.99 8.46 -6.76
N GLU A 47 -4.98 7.55 -6.72
CA GLU A 47 -6.31 7.73 -7.34
C GLU A 47 -7.29 8.49 -6.44
N VAL A 48 -6.86 8.86 -5.23
CA VAL A 48 -7.68 9.53 -4.22
C VAL A 48 -7.10 10.92 -3.98
N ALA A 49 -7.85 11.95 -4.37
CA ALA A 49 -7.52 13.36 -4.15
C ALA A 49 -8.01 13.85 -2.77
#